data_AF-A0A7L3IUH4-F1
#
_entry.id   AF-A0A7L3IUH4-F1
#
_cell.length_a   1.000
_cell.length_b   1.000
_cell.length_c   1.000
_cell.angle_alpha   90.00
_cell.angle_beta   90.00
_cell.angle_gamma   90.00
#
_symmetry.space_group_name_H-M   'P 1'
#
loop_
_entity.id
_entity.type
_entity.pdbx_description
1 polymer ?
#
loop_
_entity_poly.entity_id
_entity_poly.type
_entity_poly.pdbx_seq_one_letter_code
_entity_poly.pdbx_strand_id
1 'polypeptide(L)'
;CALLLELATALDTHLRQRGGQDPPVTLQLLFLDGEEAFGEWSDTDSLYGARHLAAKMEARGHPAGSEVTAMVSDTAGTPSP
;
A
#
# COMPACT_ATOMS: atom_id res chain seq x y z
N CYS A 1 7.11 0.52 9.85
CA CYS A 1 5.96 1.41 9.54
C CYS A 1 6.13 2.90 9.87
N ALA A 2 7.15 3.34 10.61
CA ALA A 2 7.27 4.77 11.02
C ALA A 2 7.39 5.75 9.84
N LEU A 3 8.01 5.34 8.72
CA LEU A 3 8.15 6.17 7.52
C LEU A 3 6.80 6.53 6.88
N LEU A 4 5.85 5.59 6.81
CA LEU A 4 4.52 5.87 6.25
C LEU A 4 3.71 6.80 7.15
N LEU A 5 3.90 6.70 8.46
CA LEU A 5 3.29 7.62 9.43
C LEU A 5 3.92 9.01 9.34
N GLU A 6 5.24 9.10 9.22
CA GLU A 6 5.93 10.37 9.01
C GLU A 6 5.52 11.03 7.69
N LEU A 7 5.39 10.26 6.61
CA LEU A 7 4.89 10.75 5.33
C LEU A 7 3.44 11.26 5.46
N ALA A 8 2.58 10.55 6.18
CA ALA A 8 1.22 11.01 6.45
C ALA A 8 1.23 12.33 7.24
N THR A 9 2.08 12.46 8.25
CA THR A 9 2.23 13.68 9.06
C THR A 9 2.77 14.85 8.24
N ALA A 10 3.80 14.63 7.42
CA ALA A 10 4.38 15.66 6.55
C ALA A 10 3.40 16.15 5.48
N LEU A 11 2.54 15.26 4.97
CA LEU A 11 1.55 15.58 3.95
C LEU A 11 0.21 16.09 4.51
N ASP A 12 -0.06 15.99 5.81
CA ASP A 12 -1.36 16.31 6.43
C ASP A 12 -1.87 17.71 6.05
N THR A 13 -1.02 18.73 6.11
CA THR A 13 -1.40 20.10 5.75
C THR A 13 -1.77 20.22 4.26
N HIS A 14 -1.02 19.55 3.38
CA HIS A 14 -1.26 19.57 1.93
C HIS A 14 -2.51 18.78 1.53
N LEU A 15 -2.76 17.66 2.19
CA LEU A 15 -3.96 16.83 1.97
C LEU A 15 -5.22 17.55 2.45
N ARG A 16 -5.18 18.22 3.61
CA ARG A 16 -6.30 19.01 4.13
C ARG A 16 -6.65 20.21 3.25
N GLN A 17 -5.66 20.88 2.66
CA GLN A 17 -5.90 21.97 1.71
C GLN A 17 -6.58 21.50 0.42
N ARG A 18 -6.41 20.22 0.04
CA ARG A 18 -7.09 19.62 -1.11
C ARG A 18 -8.48 19.05 -0.78
N GLY A 19 -8.83 18.87 0.49
CA GLY A 19 -10.10 18.26 0.91
C GLY A 19 -11.37 19.08 0.62
N GLY A 20 -11.25 20.29 0.07
CA GLY A 20 -12.38 21.15 -0.31
C GLY A 20 -12.88 20.95 -1.75
N GLN A 21 -12.13 20.26 -2.61
CA GLN A 21 -12.52 19.93 -3.98
C GLN A 21 -12.28 18.45 -4.22
N ASP A 22 -13.20 17.75 -4.89
CA ASP A 22 -13.08 16.32 -5.21
C ASP A 22 -11.86 16.11 -6.12
N PRO A 23 -10.70 15.70 -5.59
CA PRO A 23 -9.46 15.78 -6.34
C PRO A 23 -9.39 14.58 -7.29
N PRO A 24 -8.91 14.76 -8.53
CA PRO A 24 -8.83 13.67 -9.51
C PRO A 24 -7.87 12.54 -9.08
N VAL A 25 -6.98 12.81 -8.11
CA VAL A 25 -6.06 11.85 -7.52
C VAL A 25 -6.08 12.02 -6.00
N THR A 26 -6.16 10.90 -5.28
CA THR A 26 -6.11 10.83 -3.82
C THR A 26 -4.98 9.92 -3.34
N LEU A 27 -4.56 10.09 -2.09
CA LEU A 27 -3.56 9.25 -1.45
C LEU A 27 -4.28 8.23 -0.55
N GLN A 28 -3.99 6.95 -0.76
CA GLN A 28 -4.44 5.87 0.12
C GLN A 28 -3.22 5.20 0.74
N LEU A 29 -3.19 5.13 2.06
CA LEU A 29 -2.16 4.40 2.82
C LEU A 29 -2.72 3.04 3.22
N LEU A 30 -2.02 1.97 2.86
CA LEU A 30 -2.42 0.61 3.18
C LEU A 30 -1.34 -0.04 4.05
N PHE A 31 -1.72 -0.43 5.26
CA PHE A 31 -0.88 -1.20 6.16
C PHE A 31 -1.27 -2.66 5.98
N LEU A 32 -0.45 -3.40 5.25
CA LEU A 32 -0.64 -4.81 4.97
C LEU A 32 0.02 -5.62 6.09
N ASP A 33 -0.60 -6.73 6.44
CA ASP A 33 -0.16 -7.63 7.51
C ASP A 33 0.24 -8.98 6.91
N GLY A 34 1.11 -9.72 7.59
CA GLY A 34 1.61 -11.02 7.15
C GLY A 34 2.50 -10.94 5.90
N GLU A 35 3.43 -9.98 5.84
CA GLU A 35 4.50 -10.00 4.83
C GLU A 35 5.52 -11.11 5.08
N GLU A 36 5.70 -11.52 6.34
CA GLU A 36 6.68 -12.51 6.76
C GLU A 36 6.30 -13.93 6.32
N ALA A 37 7.30 -14.65 5.79
CA ALA A 37 7.20 -16.09 5.54
C ALA A 37 7.24 -16.86 6.86
N PHE A 38 6.45 -17.93 7.00
CA PHE A 38 6.51 -18.80 8.18
C PHE A 38 7.67 -19.81 8.09
N GLY A 39 8.11 -20.15 6.88
CA GLY A 39 9.27 -20.99 6.60
C GLY A 39 10.29 -20.27 5.71
N GLU A 40 10.54 -20.82 4.52
CA GLU A 40 11.37 -20.15 3.52
C GLU A 40 10.53 -19.22 2.63
N TRP A 41 11.09 -18.08 2.28
CA TRP A 41 10.44 -17.12 1.40
C TRP A 41 10.12 -17.78 0.06
N SER A 42 8.83 -17.95 -0.22
CA SER A 42 8.33 -18.49 -1.48
C SER A 42 7.11 -17.72 -1.94
N ASP A 43 6.77 -17.85 -3.22
CA ASP A 43 5.60 -17.18 -3.83
C ASP A 43 4.28 -17.50 -3.10
N THR A 44 4.23 -18.63 -2.38
CA THR A 44 3.07 -19.08 -1.61
C THR A 44 3.16 -18.80 -0.12
N ASP A 45 4.37 -18.71 0.43
CA ASP A 45 4.68 -18.49 1.85
C ASP A 45 5.36 -17.12 2.03
N SER A 46 4.63 -16.07 1.66
CA SER A 46 4.97 -14.65 1.89
C SER A 46 3.76 -13.76 1.51
N LEU A 47 3.76 -12.48 1.91
CA LEU A 47 2.83 -11.45 1.39
C LEU A 47 1.33 -11.82 1.50
N TYR A 48 0.91 -12.46 2.58
CA TYR A 48 -0.46 -12.95 2.76
C TYR A 48 -1.51 -11.84 2.66
N GLY A 49 -1.31 -10.72 3.35
CA GLY A 49 -2.24 -9.59 3.33
C GLY A 49 -2.32 -8.91 1.96
N ALA A 50 -1.18 -8.76 1.27
CA ALA A 50 -1.11 -8.14 -0.06
C ALA A 50 -1.87 -8.98 -1.11
N ARG A 51 -1.66 -10.30 -1.13
CA ARG A 51 -2.31 -11.23 -2.07
C ARG A 51 -3.83 -11.24 -1.89
N HIS A 52 -4.29 -11.33 -0.65
CA HIS A 52 -5.72 -11.32 -0.35
C HIS A 52 -6.37 -9.99 -0.73
N LEU A 53 -5.69 -8.86 -0.54
CA LEU A 53 -6.20 -7.56 -0.97
C LEU A 53 -6.22 -7.43 -2.49
N ALA A 54 -5.14 -7.83 -3.18
CA ALA A 54 -5.06 -7.78 -4.64
C ALA A 54 -6.20 -8.56 -5.31
N ALA A 55 -6.47 -9.78 -4.84
CA ALA A 55 -7.59 -10.60 -5.35
C ALA A 55 -8.96 -9.91 -5.13
N LYS A 56 -9.15 -9.24 -4.00
CA LYS A 56 -10.38 -8.47 -3.72
C LYS A 56 -10.52 -7.24 -4.61
N MET A 57 -9.42 -6.54 -4.88
CA MET A 57 -9.43 -5.37 -5.76
C MET A 57 -9.67 -5.81 -7.20
N GLU A 58 -9.04 -6.88 -7.67
CA GLU A 58 -9.28 -7.46 -9.00
C GLU A 58 -10.74 -7.88 -9.20
N ALA A 59 -11.35 -8.51 -8.19
CA ALA A 59 -12.76 -8.88 -8.23
C ALA A 59 -13.72 -7.66 -8.23
N ARG A 60 -13.25 -6.47 -7.84
CA ARG A 60 -14.04 -5.24 -7.84
C ARG A 60 -13.87 -4.54 -9.19
N GLY A 61 -14.98 -4.32 -9.91
CA GLY A 61 -14.95 -3.53 -11.14
C GLY A 61 -14.47 -2.11 -10.87
N HIS A 62 -13.34 -1.73 -11.47
CA HIS A 62 -12.84 -0.36 -11.43
C HIS A 62 -13.48 0.46 -12.56
N PRO A 63 -13.90 1.72 -12.32
CA PRO A 63 -14.40 2.58 -13.38
C PRO A 63 -13.34 2.78 -14.47
N ALA A 64 -13.77 2.88 -15.73
CA ALA A 64 -12.86 3.10 -16.85
C ALA A 64 -12.05 4.40 -16.65
N GLY A 65 -10.73 4.30 -16.73
CA GLY A 65 -9.80 5.42 -16.52
C GLY A 65 -9.22 5.54 -15.10
N SER A 66 -9.50 4.62 -14.18
CA SER A 66 -8.78 4.54 -12.91
C SER A 66 -7.34 4.05 -13.12
N GLU A 67 -6.36 4.92 -12.89
CA GLU A 67 -4.94 4.58 -12.86
C GLU A 67 -4.48 4.50 -11.40
N VAL A 68 -4.01 3.32 -10.98
CA VAL A 68 -3.50 3.09 -9.62
C VAL A 68 -1.98 2.94 -9.69
N THR A 69 -1.25 3.91 -9.14
CA THR A 69 0.20 3.79 -8.93
C THR A 69 0.45 3.26 -7.52
N ALA A 70 1.09 2.11 -7.41
CA ALA A 70 1.48 1.51 -6.13
C ALA A 70 2.98 1.70 -5.88
N MET A 71 3.34 2.22 -4.70
CA MET A 71 4.71 2.26 -4.19
C MET A 71 4.78 1.42 -2.91
N VAL A 72 5.74 0.49 -2.86
CA VAL A 72 5.97 -0.38 -1.70
C VAL A 72 7.22 0.10 -0.98
N SER A 73 7.10 0.42 0.31
CA SER A 73 8.24 0.75 1.17
C SER A 73 8.57 -0.46 2.03
N ASP A 74 9.55 -1.24 1.60
CA ASP A 74 10.09 -2.34 2.41
C ASP A 74 11.18 -1.80 3.35
N THR A 75 11.02 -2.05 4.65
CA THR A 75 12.07 -1.82 5.64
C THR A 75 12.47 -3.14 6.31
N ALA A 76 12.64 -4.20 5.51
CA ALA A 76 13.28 -5.43 5.96
C ALA A 76 14.80 -5.21 6.06
N GLY A 77 15.29 -5.09 7.28
CA GLY A 77 16.72 -5.04 7.60
C GLY A 77 17.40 -6.40 7.51
N THR A 78 17.21 -7.16 6.44
CA THR A 78 17.98 -8.40 6.19
C THR A 78 18.57 -8.40 4.78
N PRO A 79 19.87 -8.67 4.64
CA PRO A 79 20.47 -8.90 3.33
C PRO A 79 19.96 -10.25 2.81
N SER A 80 19.34 -10.25 1.63
CA SER A 80 19.15 -11.47 0.85
C SER A 80 20.51 -12.00 0.38
N PRO A 81 20.73 -13.33 0.34
CA PRO A 81 21.93 -13.94 -0.24
C PRO A 81 22.02 -13.75 -1.77
#